data_AF-A0A556V7E7-F1
#
_entry.id   AF-A0A556V7E7-F1
#
_cell.length_a   1.000
_cell.length_b   1.000
_cell.length_c   1.000
_cell.angle_alpha   90.00
_cell.angle_beta   90.00
_cell.angle_gamma   90.00
#
_symmetry.space_group_name_H-M   'P 1'
#
loop_
_entity.id
_entity.type
_entity.pdbx_description
1 polymer ?
#
loop_
_entity_poly.entity_id
_entity_poly.type
_entity_poly.pdbx_seq_one_letter_code
_entity_poly.pdbx_strand_id
1 'polypeptide(L)'
;MDSQIAKKNQSLTTAEEMRNQTKLLMQPYANWEEYLTPAPLSIAILGELVVISSNTDFSINKNPPKDGYKYIRYPESFRACLMQVCNSGWGAFNEAHKNMDQIRLHTLAVPDYMKTAVKILFQGNNEVVQALLPDQLENIRVSLLMVALSWATSTEKRFTDVINIVQELLEACLKKKKR
;
A
#
# COMPACT_ATOMS: atom_id res chain seq x y z
N MET A 1 17.60 -4.29 -34.71
CA MET A 1 16.62 -3.38 -34.08
C MET A 1 17.09 -2.92 -32.70
N ASP A 2 17.45 -3.83 -31.79
CA ASP A 2 17.93 -3.47 -30.44
C ASP A 2 19.21 -2.60 -30.43
N SER A 3 20.14 -2.83 -31.37
CA SER A 3 21.35 -2.01 -31.53
C SER A 3 21.06 -0.56 -31.99
N GLN A 4 20.01 -0.33 -32.78
CA GLN A 4 19.59 1.02 -33.19
C GLN A 4 18.93 1.77 -32.03
N ILE A 5 18.09 1.09 -31.24
CA ILE A 5 17.48 1.65 -30.04
C ILE A 5 18.56 2.02 -29.00
N ALA A 6 19.56 1.16 -28.80
CA ALA A 6 20.68 1.44 -27.90
C ALA A 6 21.49 2.67 -28.34
N LYS A 7 21.80 2.81 -29.63
CA LYS A 7 22.45 4.01 -30.18
C LYS A 7 21.61 5.27 -30.02
N LYS A 8 20.29 5.17 -30.26
CA LYS A 8 19.36 6.30 -30.07
C LYS A 8 19.29 6.71 -28.60
N ASN A 9 19.24 5.77 -27.66
CA ASN A 9 19.28 6.06 -26.23
C ASN A 9 20.59 6.76 -25.83
N GLN A 10 21.75 6.28 -26.30
CA GLN A 10 23.03 6.96 -26.05
C GLN A 10 23.08 8.39 -26.65
N SER A 11 22.40 8.62 -27.78
CA SER A 11 22.31 9.96 -28.38
C SER A 11 21.33 10.91 -27.69
N LEU A 12 20.38 10.36 -26.92
CA LEU A 12 19.29 11.11 -26.28
C LEU A 12 19.48 11.27 -24.78
N THR A 13 20.40 10.53 -24.16
CA THR A 13 20.58 10.53 -22.71
C THR A 13 22.05 10.79 -22.36
N THR A 14 22.28 11.81 -21.55
CA THR A 14 23.58 12.20 -21.02
C THR A 14 23.93 11.45 -19.73
N ALA A 15 25.22 11.43 -19.38
CA ALA A 15 25.68 10.83 -18.13
C ALA A 15 25.07 11.50 -16.88
N GLU A 16 24.78 12.80 -16.96
CA GLU A 16 24.12 13.56 -15.89
C GLU A 16 22.65 13.14 -15.74
N GLU A 17 21.91 13.01 -16.84
CA GLU A 17 20.53 12.51 -16.83
C GLU A 17 20.44 11.08 -16.28
N MET A 18 21.39 10.21 -16.63
CA MET A 18 21.46 8.85 -16.06
C MET A 18 21.70 8.86 -14.55
N ARG A 19 22.57 9.75 -14.04
CA ARG A 19 22.79 9.92 -12.60
C ARG A 19 21.54 10.45 -11.90
N ASN A 20 20.86 11.41 -12.51
CA ASN A 20 19.61 11.97 -11.98
C ASN A 20 18.49 10.92 -11.97
N GLN A 21 18.33 10.12 -13.03
CA GLN A 21 17.38 8.99 -13.06
C GLN A 21 17.69 7.95 -11.99
N THR A 22 18.97 7.60 -11.83
CA THR A 22 19.39 6.65 -10.78
C THR A 22 19.06 7.19 -9.39
N LYS A 23 19.33 8.48 -9.16
CA LYS A 23 18.96 9.16 -7.91
C LYS A 23 17.45 9.12 -7.69
N LEU A 24 16.65 9.41 -8.71
CA LEU A 24 15.18 9.39 -8.63
C LEU A 24 14.64 7.98 -8.35
N LEU A 25 15.24 6.96 -8.97
CA LEU A 25 14.91 5.55 -8.73
C LEU A 25 15.24 5.13 -7.30
N MET A 26 16.36 5.60 -6.75
CA MET A 26 16.80 5.25 -5.39
C MET A 26 16.12 6.10 -4.30
N GLN A 27 15.59 7.28 -4.65
CA GLN A 27 15.00 8.23 -3.70
C GLN A 27 13.88 7.62 -2.82
N PRO A 28 12.94 6.81 -3.34
CA PRO A 28 11.91 6.18 -2.51
C PRO A 28 12.47 5.21 -1.46
N TYR A 29 13.64 4.62 -1.71
CA TYR A 29 14.28 3.65 -0.81
C TYR A 29 15.04 4.34 0.34
N ALA A 30 15.36 5.63 0.20
CA ALA A 30 16.17 6.36 1.19
C ALA A 30 15.47 6.51 2.56
N ASN A 31 14.14 6.47 2.60
CA ASN A 31 13.35 6.69 3.82
C ASN A 31 12.63 5.42 4.31
N TRP A 32 12.94 4.25 3.76
CA TRP A 32 12.23 3.01 4.12
C TRP A 32 12.38 2.64 5.59
N GLU A 33 13.50 2.95 6.22
CA GLU A 33 13.68 2.69 7.65
C GLU A 33 12.63 3.42 8.50
N GLU A 34 12.40 4.71 8.23
CA GLU A 34 11.41 5.53 8.93
C GLU A 34 9.97 5.00 8.74
N TYR A 35 9.67 4.48 7.54
CA TYR A 35 8.34 3.95 7.24
C TYR A 35 8.10 2.52 7.73
N LEU A 36 9.16 1.69 7.83
CA LEU A 36 9.03 0.27 8.16
C LEU A 36 9.23 -0.02 9.65
N THR A 37 10.05 0.77 10.36
CA THR A 37 10.30 0.57 11.80
C THR A 37 9.05 0.67 12.70
N PRO A 38 8.03 1.52 12.42
CA PRO A 38 6.87 1.63 13.31
C PRO A 38 5.98 0.38 13.34
N ALA A 39 5.95 -0.41 12.27
CA ALA A 39 5.04 -1.55 12.17
C ALA A 39 5.40 -2.69 13.14
N PRO A 40 6.66 -3.22 13.18
CA PRO A 40 7.05 -4.21 14.18
C PRO A 40 6.88 -3.72 15.61
N LEU A 41 7.22 -2.45 15.89
CA LEU A 41 7.06 -1.85 17.21
C LEU A 41 5.60 -1.83 17.66
N SER A 42 4.69 -1.42 16.76
CA SER A 42 3.25 -1.39 17.04
C SER A 42 2.70 -2.78 17.34
N ILE A 43 3.16 -3.81 16.61
CA ILE A 43 2.77 -5.21 16.84
C ILE A 43 3.29 -5.70 18.20
N ALA A 44 4.54 -5.37 18.57
CA ALA A 44 5.10 -5.74 19.86
C ALA A 44 4.30 -5.14 21.02
N ILE A 45 3.99 -3.84 20.96
CA ILE A 45 3.18 -3.14 21.97
C ILE A 45 1.79 -3.76 22.07
N LEU A 46 1.13 -4.05 20.94
CA LEU A 46 -0.17 -4.74 20.94
C LEU A 46 -0.08 -6.13 21.59
N GLY A 47 0.98 -6.88 21.31
CA GLY A 47 1.23 -8.19 21.93
C GLY A 47 1.36 -8.09 23.45
N GLU A 48 2.15 -7.13 23.94
CA GLU A 48 2.29 -6.86 25.37
C GLU A 48 0.95 -6.47 26.03
N LEU A 49 0.18 -5.59 25.38
CA LEU A 49 -1.14 -5.18 25.87
C LEU A 49 -2.11 -6.37 25.96
N VAL A 50 -2.09 -7.28 24.97
CA VAL A 50 -2.91 -8.49 24.98
C VAL A 50 -2.52 -9.39 26.17
N VAL A 51 -1.23 -9.59 26.42
CA VAL A 51 -0.73 -10.37 27.57
C VAL A 51 -1.12 -9.72 28.90
N ILE A 52 -0.99 -8.41 29.03
CA ILE A 52 -1.40 -7.71 30.27
C ILE A 52 -2.92 -7.84 30.47
N SER A 53 -3.71 -7.67 29.41
CA SER A 53 -5.17 -7.77 29.46
C SER A 53 -5.68 -9.18 29.75
N SER A 54 -4.86 -10.24 29.59
CA SER A 54 -5.29 -11.60 29.93
C SER A 54 -5.38 -11.83 31.44
N ASN A 55 -4.63 -11.05 32.23
CA ASN A 55 -4.66 -11.13 33.70
C ASN A 55 -5.78 -10.26 34.30
N THR A 56 -6.05 -9.10 33.71
CA THR A 56 -7.10 -8.19 34.17
C THR A 56 -7.86 -7.60 32.99
N ASP A 57 -9.14 -7.97 32.85
CA ASP A 57 -10.04 -7.39 31.86
C ASP A 57 -10.93 -6.31 32.49
N PHE A 58 -11.29 -5.30 31.70
CA PHE A 58 -12.16 -4.22 32.14
C PHE A 58 -13.00 -3.67 31.00
N SER A 59 -14.21 -3.23 31.33
CA SER A 59 -15.08 -2.53 30.38
C SER A 59 -14.56 -1.12 30.10
N ILE A 60 -14.54 -0.76 28.81
CA ILE A 60 -14.29 0.61 28.34
C ILE A 60 -15.60 1.40 28.21
N ASN A 61 -16.75 0.73 28.34
CA ASN A 61 -18.10 1.31 28.18
C ASN A 61 -18.56 2.18 29.38
N LYS A 62 -17.66 2.62 30.26
CA LYS A 62 -18.04 3.37 31.47
C LYS A 62 -18.54 4.79 31.16
N ASN A 63 -18.11 5.38 30.05
CA ASN A 63 -18.52 6.69 29.56
C ASN A 63 -18.60 6.65 28.03
N PRO A 64 -19.64 6.02 27.45
CA PRO A 64 -19.74 5.91 26.01
C PRO A 64 -19.85 7.29 25.34
N PRO A 65 -19.43 7.43 24.07
CA PRO A 65 -19.80 8.58 23.25
C PRO A 65 -21.33 8.75 23.21
N LYS A 66 -21.82 9.98 22.97
CA LYS A 66 -23.27 10.26 22.93
C LYS A 66 -24.02 9.38 21.93
N ASP A 67 -23.38 9.06 20.80
CA ASP A 67 -23.95 8.24 19.73
C ASP A 67 -23.50 6.76 19.80
N GLY A 68 -22.85 6.36 20.91
CA GLY A 68 -22.24 5.05 21.05
C GLY A 68 -20.93 4.90 20.28
N TYR A 69 -20.38 3.68 20.30
CA TYR A 69 -19.20 3.33 19.53
C TYR A 69 -19.56 2.98 18.08
N LYS A 70 -18.84 3.54 17.12
CA LYS A 70 -19.07 3.34 15.69
C LYS A 70 -18.33 2.13 15.13
N TYR A 71 -17.13 1.86 15.64
CA TYR A 71 -16.24 0.82 15.10
C TYR A 71 -15.97 -0.30 16.12
N ILE A 72 -15.91 0.00 17.41
CA ILE A 72 -15.77 -0.99 18.48
C ILE A 72 -17.06 -1.80 18.64
N ARG A 73 -16.94 -3.13 18.63
CA ARG A 73 -18.10 -4.04 18.73
C ARG A 73 -18.36 -4.56 20.14
N TYR A 74 -17.31 -4.67 20.95
CA TYR A 74 -17.37 -5.34 22.26
C TYR A 74 -16.82 -4.44 23.38
N PRO A 75 -17.46 -3.29 23.65
CA PRO A 75 -16.91 -2.29 24.58
C PRO A 75 -16.92 -2.75 26.05
N GLU A 76 -17.56 -3.87 26.36
CA GLU A 76 -17.58 -4.45 27.70
C GLU A 76 -16.28 -5.14 28.10
N SER A 77 -15.40 -5.41 27.15
CA SER A 77 -14.11 -6.08 27.40
C SER A 77 -13.01 -5.35 26.62
N PHE A 78 -12.07 -4.79 27.36
CA PHE A 78 -10.86 -4.19 26.78
C PHE A 78 -10.07 -5.25 26.01
N ARG A 79 -10.00 -6.48 26.54
CA ARG A 79 -9.37 -7.60 25.83
C ARG A 79 -10.07 -7.90 24.50
N ALA A 80 -11.40 -7.92 24.46
CA ALA A 80 -12.15 -8.14 23.22
C ALA A 80 -11.89 -7.01 22.20
N CYS A 81 -11.76 -5.77 22.66
CA CYS A 81 -11.40 -4.64 21.81
C CYS A 81 -9.97 -4.78 21.23
N LEU A 82 -9.00 -5.20 22.05
CA LEU A 82 -7.64 -5.49 21.58
C LEU A 82 -7.62 -6.63 20.56
N MET A 83 -8.34 -7.73 20.81
CA MET A 83 -8.46 -8.82 19.85
C MET A 83 -9.12 -8.38 18.54
N GLN A 84 -10.09 -7.46 18.60
CA GLN A 84 -10.67 -6.86 17.40
C GLN A 84 -9.62 -6.07 16.60
N VAL A 85 -8.79 -5.26 17.27
CA VAL A 85 -7.68 -4.53 16.62
C VAL A 85 -6.68 -5.51 16.01
N CYS A 86 -6.26 -6.55 16.74
CA CYS A 86 -5.32 -7.56 16.26
C CYS A 86 -5.86 -8.30 15.02
N ASN A 87 -7.11 -8.75 15.06
CA ASN A 87 -7.73 -9.46 13.93
C ASN A 87 -7.89 -8.54 12.71
N SER A 88 -8.31 -7.30 12.93
CA SER A 88 -8.43 -6.31 11.84
C SER A 88 -7.06 -5.98 11.25
N GLY A 89 -6.06 -5.77 12.09
CA GLY A 89 -4.68 -5.51 11.70
C GLY A 89 -4.08 -6.67 10.91
N TRP A 90 -4.26 -7.92 11.38
CA TRP A 90 -3.84 -9.11 10.64
C TRP A 90 -4.48 -9.19 9.26
N GLY A 91 -5.80 -8.95 9.18
CA GLY A 91 -6.52 -8.90 7.91
C GLY A 91 -5.98 -7.82 6.97
N ALA A 92 -5.71 -6.62 7.49
CA ALA A 92 -5.15 -5.51 6.72
C ALA A 92 -3.74 -5.83 6.19
N PHE A 93 -2.85 -6.38 7.02
CA PHE A 93 -1.50 -6.77 6.59
C PHE A 93 -1.54 -7.90 5.56
N ASN A 94 -2.42 -8.89 5.72
CA ASN A 94 -2.54 -9.99 4.77
C ASN A 94 -3.10 -9.51 3.41
N GLU A 95 -4.10 -8.63 3.42
CA GLU A 95 -4.62 -8.00 2.21
C GLU A 95 -3.57 -7.11 1.55
N ALA A 96 -2.83 -6.33 2.33
CA ALA A 96 -1.72 -5.51 1.84
C ALA A 96 -0.65 -6.36 1.16
N HIS A 97 -0.21 -7.45 1.79
CA HIS A 97 0.78 -8.35 1.21
C HIS A 97 0.31 -8.92 -0.13
N LYS A 98 -0.91 -9.46 -0.18
CA LYS A 98 -1.49 -9.99 -1.43
C LYS A 98 -1.58 -8.91 -2.51
N ASN A 99 -2.15 -7.76 -2.18
CA ASN A 99 -2.37 -6.68 -3.13
C ASN A 99 -1.04 -6.11 -3.65
N MET A 100 -0.06 -5.88 -2.78
CA MET A 100 1.26 -5.38 -3.17
C MET A 100 2.01 -6.37 -4.06
N ASP A 101 1.92 -7.68 -3.78
CA ASP A 101 2.52 -8.70 -4.64
C ASP A 101 1.88 -8.70 -6.03
N GLN A 102 0.56 -8.59 -6.09
CA GLN A 102 -0.13 -8.52 -7.36
C GLN A 102 0.22 -7.23 -8.13
N ILE A 103 0.28 -6.07 -7.46
CA ILE A 103 0.76 -4.81 -8.07
C ILE A 103 2.14 -5.02 -8.68
N ARG A 104 3.05 -5.65 -7.93
CA ARG A 104 4.40 -5.97 -8.39
C ARG A 104 4.37 -6.82 -9.65
N LEU A 105 3.60 -7.91 -9.66
CA LEU A 105 3.48 -8.82 -10.81
C LEU A 105 2.96 -8.11 -12.06
N HIS A 106 1.91 -7.30 -11.95
CA HIS A 106 1.37 -6.56 -13.08
C HIS A 106 2.31 -5.45 -13.57
N THR A 107 3.02 -4.79 -12.65
CA THR A 107 3.97 -3.74 -12.98
C THR A 107 5.23 -4.30 -13.65
N LEU A 108 5.62 -5.55 -13.34
CA LEU A 108 6.76 -6.21 -13.98
C LEU A 108 6.57 -6.42 -15.49
N ALA A 109 5.33 -6.51 -15.98
CA ALA A 109 5.04 -6.66 -17.41
C ALA A 109 5.08 -5.32 -18.18
N VAL A 110 4.92 -4.18 -17.50
CA VAL A 110 4.86 -2.85 -18.12
C VAL A 110 6.10 -2.52 -18.96
N PRO A 111 7.35 -2.76 -18.49
CA PRO A 111 8.53 -2.52 -19.32
C PRO A 111 8.51 -3.26 -20.66
N ASP A 112 7.94 -4.46 -20.71
CA ASP A 112 7.91 -5.26 -21.94
C ASP A 112 6.81 -4.78 -22.91
N TYR A 113 5.66 -4.33 -22.40
CA TYR A 113 4.67 -3.61 -23.21
C TYR A 113 5.27 -2.32 -23.78
N MET A 114 6.05 -1.58 -22.98
CA MET A 114 6.70 -0.34 -23.42
C MET A 114 7.76 -0.61 -24.50
N LYS A 115 8.60 -1.64 -24.33
CA LYS A 115 9.55 -2.07 -25.38
C LYS A 115 8.83 -2.43 -26.67
N THR A 116 7.70 -3.12 -26.59
CA THR A 116 6.91 -3.54 -27.75
C THR A 116 6.30 -2.33 -28.45
N ALA A 117 5.74 -1.38 -27.70
CA ALA A 117 5.25 -0.11 -28.24
C ALA A 117 6.35 0.67 -28.97
N VAL A 118 7.55 0.78 -28.38
CA VAL A 118 8.70 1.41 -29.03
C VAL A 118 9.10 0.66 -30.30
N LYS A 119 9.12 -0.68 -30.29
CA LYS A 119 9.42 -1.47 -31.50
C LYS A 119 8.42 -1.18 -32.62
N ILE A 120 7.12 -1.12 -32.32
CA ILE A 120 6.06 -0.78 -33.29
C ILE A 120 6.32 0.59 -33.91
N LEU A 121 6.65 1.60 -33.09
CA LEU A 121 6.96 2.96 -33.57
C LEU A 121 8.19 2.99 -34.51
N PHE A 122 9.19 2.16 -34.25
CA PHE A 122 10.40 2.07 -35.07
C PHE A 122 10.23 1.24 -36.35
N GLN A 123 9.11 0.53 -36.56
CA GLN A 123 8.85 -0.20 -37.81
C GLN A 123 8.54 0.71 -39.00
N GLY A 124 8.18 1.98 -38.76
CA GLY A 124 8.01 2.99 -39.82
C GLY A 124 6.79 2.80 -40.73
N ASN A 125 5.93 1.81 -40.47
CA ASN A 125 4.68 1.60 -41.18
C ASN A 125 3.51 2.20 -40.39
N ASN A 126 2.93 3.29 -40.90
CA ASN A 126 1.83 4.02 -40.25
C ASN A 126 0.58 3.17 -40.02
N GLU A 127 0.28 2.21 -40.90
CA GLU A 127 -0.90 1.34 -40.75
C GLU A 127 -0.72 0.39 -39.56
N VAL A 128 0.46 -0.19 -39.41
CA VAL A 128 0.82 -1.10 -38.30
C VAL A 128 0.84 -0.35 -36.98
N VAL A 129 1.35 0.89 -36.98
CA VAL A 129 1.35 1.76 -35.80
C VAL A 129 -0.08 2.07 -35.36
N GLN A 130 -0.96 2.47 -36.28
CA GLN A 130 -2.36 2.77 -35.94
C GLN A 130 -3.12 1.54 -35.44
N ALA A 131 -2.82 0.35 -35.96
CA ALA A 131 -3.49 -0.89 -35.57
C ALA A 131 -3.02 -1.45 -34.21
N LEU A 132 -1.70 -1.47 -33.94
CA LEU A 132 -1.14 -2.25 -32.82
C LEU A 132 -0.69 -1.40 -31.63
N LEU A 133 -0.39 -0.11 -31.83
CA LEU A 133 0.06 0.77 -30.73
C LEU A 133 -1.04 0.99 -29.68
N PRO A 134 -2.33 1.23 -30.04
CA PRO A 134 -3.38 1.42 -29.06
C PRO A 134 -3.52 0.24 -28.10
N ASP A 135 -3.42 -1.00 -28.59
CA ASP A 135 -3.52 -2.21 -27.77
C ASP A 135 -2.39 -2.30 -26.74
N GLN A 136 -1.16 -1.94 -27.12
CA GLN A 136 -0.04 -1.94 -26.16
C GLN A 136 -0.21 -0.86 -25.09
N LEU A 137 -0.68 0.33 -25.47
CA LEU A 137 -0.97 1.41 -24.53
C LEU A 137 -2.14 1.06 -23.61
N GLU A 138 -3.15 0.36 -24.12
CA GLU A 138 -4.28 -0.12 -23.35
C GLU A 138 -3.85 -1.19 -22.34
N ASN A 139 -2.98 -2.13 -22.71
CA ASN A 139 -2.41 -3.10 -21.78
C ASN A 139 -1.65 -2.43 -20.63
N ILE A 140 -0.89 -1.37 -20.92
CA ILE A 140 -0.20 -0.53 -19.93
C ILE A 140 -1.24 0.16 -19.03
N ARG A 141 -2.27 0.78 -19.62
CA ARG A 141 -3.34 1.48 -18.89
C ARG A 141 -4.08 0.54 -17.95
N VAL A 142 -4.52 -0.62 -18.42
CA VAL A 142 -5.23 -1.60 -17.60
C VAL A 142 -4.36 -2.07 -16.43
N SER A 143 -3.08 -2.41 -16.71
CA SER A 143 -2.16 -2.92 -15.70
C SER A 143 -1.80 -1.90 -14.62
N LEU A 144 -1.52 -0.64 -15.01
CA LEU A 144 -1.11 0.42 -14.07
C LEU A 144 -2.27 1.14 -13.42
N LEU A 145 -3.27 1.56 -14.21
CA LEU A 145 -4.29 2.49 -13.73
C LEU A 145 -5.51 1.80 -13.13
N MET A 146 -5.97 0.69 -13.68
CA MET A 146 -7.14 0.02 -13.12
C MET A 146 -6.77 -0.91 -11.99
N VAL A 147 -5.84 -1.82 -12.25
CA VAL A 147 -5.53 -2.92 -11.34
C VAL A 147 -4.76 -2.41 -10.12
N ALA A 148 -3.66 -1.69 -10.33
CA ALA A 148 -2.83 -1.25 -9.21
C ALA A 148 -3.51 -0.19 -8.34
N LEU A 149 -4.25 0.74 -8.94
CA LEU A 149 -5.01 1.75 -8.19
C LEU A 149 -6.09 1.09 -7.32
N SER A 150 -6.88 0.18 -7.89
CA SER A 150 -7.94 -0.50 -7.15
C SER A 150 -7.40 -1.25 -5.94
N TRP A 151 -6.29 -1.98 -6.11
CA TRP A 151 -5.65 -2.73 -5.03
C TRP A 151 -5.01 -1.84 -3.98
N ALA A 152 -4.36 -0.75 -4.39
CA ALA A 152 -3.83 0.25 -3.48
C ALA A 152 -4.94 0.87 -2.62
N THR A 153 -6.04 1.29 -3.24
CA THR A 153 -7.21 1.85 -2.52
C THR A 153 -7.86 0.82 -1.59
N SER A 154 -7.92 -0.47 -1.98
CA SER A 154 -8.43 -1.52 -1.09
C SER A 154 -7.57 -1.69 0.15
N THR A 155 -6.24 -1.70 -0.02
CA THR A 155 -5.28 -1.77 1.08
C THR A 155 -5.38 -0.55 2.01
N GLU A 156 -5.44 0.65 1.45
CA GLU A 156 -5.64 1.88 2.21
C GLU A 156 -6.91 1.85 3.06
N LYS A 157 -8.02 1.38 2.48
CA LYS A 157 -9.30 1.25 3.17
C LYS A 157 -9.20 0.32 4.37
N ARG A 158 -8.51 -0.82 4.24
CA ARG A 158 -8.31 -1.76 5.36
C ARG A 158 -7.51 -1.16 6.49
N PHE A 159 -6.44 -0.44 6.20
CA PHE A 159 -5.68 0.24 7.25
C PHE A 159 -6.45 1.40 7.87
N THR A 160 -7.26 2.11 7.08
CA THR A 160 -8.18 3.13 7.60
C THR A 160 -9.17 2.54 8.60
N ASP A 161 -9.73 1.36 8.33
CA ASP A 161 -10.62 0.67 9.27
C ASP A 161 -9.90 0.32 10.59
N VAL A 162 -8.64 -0.14 10.52
CA VAL A 162 -7.82 -0.40 11.72
C VAL A 162 -7.57 0.88 12.51
N ILE A 163 -7.17 1.96 11.83
CA ILE A 163 -6.93 3.27 12.44
C ILE A 163 -8.17 3.77 13.17
N ASN A 164 -9.34 3.66 12.55
CA ASN A 164 -10.61 4.07 13.12
C ASN A 164 -10.92 3.33 14.44
N ILE A 165 -10.69 2.00 14.49
CA ILE A 165 -10.89 1.20 15.71
C ILE A 165 -9.90 1.63 16.80
N VAL A 166 -8.62 1.83 16.45
CA VAL A 166 -7.57 2.22 17.40
C VAL A 166 -7.83 3.62 17.98
N GLN A 167 -8.22 4.58 17.14
CA GLN A 167 -8.56 5.93 17.58
C GLN A 167 -9.73 5.92 18.56
N GLU A 168 -10.80 5.20 18.24
CA GLU A 168 -11.97 5.09 19.10
C GLU A 168 -11.62 4.40 20.44
N LEU A 169 -10.74 3.40 20.41
CA LEU A 169 -10.25 2.73 21.62
C LEU A 169 -9.41 3.68 22.49
N LEU A 170 -8.52 4.45 21.87
CA LEU A 170 -7.69 5.44 22.55
C LEU A 170 -8.56 6.51 23.23
N GLU A 171 -9.56 7.03 22.53
CA GLU A 171 -10.50 8.00 23.10
C GLU A 171 -11.27 7.44 24.31
N ALA A 172 -11.73 6.19 24.22
CA ALA A 172 -12.40 5.50 25.33
C ALA A 172 -11.47 5.38 26.55
N CYS A 173 -10.20 5.01 26.33
CA CYS A 173 -9.21 4.89 27.39
C CYS A 173 -8.84 6.25 28.02
N LEU A 174 -8.74 7.32 27.22
CA LEU A 174 -8.42 8.66 27.72
C LEU A 174 -9.54 9.25 28.59
N LYS A 175 -10.80 9.01 28.24
CA LYS A 175 -11.95 9.41 29.07
C LYS A 175 -11.93 8.75 30.45
N LYS A 176 -11.34 7.55 30.57
CA LYS A 176 -11.15 6.86 31.86
C LYS A 176 -10.07 7.51 32.74
N LYS A 177 -9.05 8.16 32.14
CA LYS A 177 -7.88 8.75 32.84
C LYS A 177 -8.15 10.14 33.46
N LYS A 178 -9.21 10.84 33.07
CA LYS A 178 -9.60 12.15 33.65
C LYS A 178 -10.33 12.04 35.01
N ARG A 179 -10.11 10.94 35.75
CA ARG A 179 -10.58 10.74 37.12
C ARG A 179 -9.44 10.17 37.95
#